data_AF-A0A9E4GDI2-F1
#
_entry.id   AF-A0A9E4GDI2-F1
#
_cell.length_a   1.000
_cell.length_b   1.000
_cell.length_c   1.000
_cell.angle_alpha   90.00
_cell.angle_beta   90.00
_cell.angle_gamma   90.00
#
_symmetry.space_group_name_H-M   'P 1'
#
loop_
_entity.id
_entity.type
_entity.pdbx_description
1 polymer ?
#
loop_
_entity_poly.entity_id
_entity_poly.type
_entity_poly.pdbx_seq_one_letter_code
_entity_poly.pdbx_strand_id
1 'polypeptide(L)'
;RLPQTGGGMRRSPPGRRGGRVARPVNRDPVPPRHGSGAARPGRARLPWLGLGWVCVAIGSAGLVLPLLPGVPFLIVALWAFSKGSDRLHRWLHTHAVYGPLLDAWSRHRVIPRRAKLAAMAGMGFALALLVAGDAHLAIVLAVAGIMAACAAYVLSRPSHPPHRTPPRSAGVAASGRGRRGMHVVMGATGNTGRATSRTLLAAGEPVRALGRSHARLASLARDGADTAIADWADARALAAAFEGAAALYCMVAIEPSAPDFDARYDAVSAAIAAAIAAAGVPRVVNLSGLGSHLPAAVTRTMGAIDAGRRHEARLDGLAGVDIVHLRPGFFMQNYLRDIPSLLATGTLHGALRADRPLAMVSTDDIGARAAELMRRRGPRAAAALGPADLTPRQAAQALGRAIGAPELAYVQIPVAAFVAELRSAGVGESGARALAGVCEGYHAGGLVPARARDATSATPTGIDDFAKTFAEALRDHARNAGPPAKPPR
;
A
#
# COMPACT_ATOMS: atom_id res chain seq x y z
N ARG A 1 40.77 -52.36 9.34
CA ARG A 1 41.75 -53.00 10.25
C ARG A 1 43.05 -52.17 10.17
N LEU A 2 43.81 -52.07 11.27
CA LEU A 2 45.11 -51.36 11.40
C LEU A 2 46.28 -52.28 10.93
N PRO A 3 47.59 -51.93 11.02
CA PRO A 3 48.30 -50.68 11.43
C PRO A 3 49.16 -50.08 10.27
N GLN A 4 49.91 -48.95 10.33
CA GLN A 4 50.64 -48.13 11.34
C GLN A 4 52.11 -48.51 11.68
N THR A 5 53.06 -47.67 11.24
CA THR A 5 54.39 -47.34 11.82
C THR A 5 54.83 -45.95 11.30
N GLY A 6 55.62 -45.09 11.99
CA GLY A 6 55.98 -45.07 13.42
C GLY A 6 57.32 -44.38 13.74
N GLY A 7 57.33 -43.11 14.18
CA GLY A 7 58.45 -42.50 14.95
C GLY A 7 59.20 -41.29 14.34
N GLY A 8 59.68 -40.37 15.21
CA GLY A 8 60.54 -39.22 14.89
C GLY A 8 60.23 -37.95 15.71
N MET A 9 61.21 -37.36 16.44
CA MET A 9 60.95 -36.32 17.46
C MET A 9 61.77 -35.00 17.34
N ARG A 10 61.09 -33.89 17.69
CA ARG A 10 61.59 -32.65 18.36
C ARG A 10 62.68 -31.78 17.70
N ARG A 11 62.39 -30.46 17.58
CA ARG A 11 63.01 -29.35 18.39
C ARG A 11 62.34 -27.99 18.09
N SER A 12 62.47 -27.02 19.02
CA SER A 12 61.96 -25.63 18.95
C SER A 12 62.59 -24.79 20.09
N PRO A 13 62.39 -23.44 20.19
CA PRO A 13 61.97 -22.44 19.20
C PRO A 13 63.26 -21.62 18.81
N PRO A 14 63.47 -20.28 18.97
CA PRO A 14 62.65 -19.05 19.09
C PRO A 14 62.59 -18.23 17.78
N GLY A 15 61.91 -17.07 17.65
CA GLY A 15 60.94 -16.41 18.54
C GLY A 15 61.29 -14.96 18.94
N ARG A 16 60.80 -13.93 18.23
CA ARG A 16 60.79 -12.51 18.68
C ARG A 16 59.55 -11.72 18.23
N ARG A 17 59.25 -10.65 18.98
CA ARG A 17 58.00 -9.86 19.00
C ARG A 17 57.85 -8.93 17.77
N GLY A 18 56.60 -8.72 17.33
CA GLY A 18 56.19 -7.60 16.48
C GLY A 18 54.73 -7.23 16.77
N GLY A 19 54.49 -6.08 17.40
CA GLY A 19 53.15 -5.69 17.85
C GLY A 19 52.30 -5.06 16.75
N ARG A 20 51.02 -5.42 16.65
CA ARG A 20 50.02 -4.68 15.85
C ARG A 20 49.22 -3.75 16.76
N VAL A 21 49.34 -2.44 16.50
CA VAL A 21 48.54 -1.41 17.17
C VAL A 21 47.07 -1.59 16.81
N ALA A 22 46.21 -1.72 17.81
CA ALA A 22 44.76 -1.70 17.60
C ALA A 22 44.33 -0.27 17.20
N ARG A 23 43.71 -0.11 16.03
CA ARG A 23 43.08 1.17 15.66
C ARG A 23 41.87 1.42 16.56
N PRO A 24 41.68 2.64 17.10
CA PRO A 24 40.50 2.96 17.88
C PRO A 24 39.25 2.90 17.00
N VAL A 25 38.18 2.29 17.51
CA VAL A 25 36.86 2.33 16.87
C VAL A 25 36.30 3.72 17.07
N ASN A 26 36.26 4.53 16.01
CA ASN A 26 35.60 5.83 16.05
C ASN A 26 34.11 5.63 16.31
N ARG A 27 33.63 6.09 17.48
CA ARG A 27 32.21 6.08 17.83
C ARG A 27 31.65 7.45 17.49
N ASP A 28 30.89 7.54 16.41
CA ASP A 28 30.17 8.75 16.07
C ASP A 28 29.22 9.16 17.22
N PRO A 29 29.08 10.47 17.52
CA PRO A 29 28.35 10.93 18.68
C PRO A 29 26.86 10.60 18.58
N VAL A 30 26.34 9.89 19.58
CA VAL A 30 24.91 9.58 19.70
C VAL A 30 24.13 10.89 19.83
N PRO A 31 23.14 11.19 18.95
CA PRO A 31 22.35 12.40 19.08
C PRO A 31 21.55 12.40 20.39
N PRO A 32 21.39 13.56 21.04
CA PRO A 32 20.79 13.63 22.37
C PRO A 32 19.35 13.13 22.36
N ARG A 33 19.04 12.18 23.26
CA ARG A 33 17.65 11.76 23.52
C ARG A 33 16.85 12.99 23.96
N HIS A 34 15.76 13.31 23.25
CA HIS A 34 14.83 14.36 23.69
C HIS A 34 14.35 14.02 25.11
N GLY A 35 14.51 14.98 26.02
CA GLY A 35 14.47 14.72 27.46
C GLY A 35 13.11 14.25 27.97
N SER A 36 13.15 13.30 28.91
CA SER A 36 12.03 13.00 29.80
C SER A 36 11.60 14.27 30.54
N GLY A 37 10.40 14.78 30.26
CA GLY A 37 9.89 16.00 30.88
C GLY A 37 9.75 15.83 32.40
N ALA A 38 10.45 16.68 33.17
CA ALA A 38 10.41 16.61 34.63
C ALA A 38 8.99 16.84 35.17
N ALA A 39 8.54 15.93 36.03
CA ALA A 39 7.17 15.91 36.54
C ALA A 39 6.89 17.09 37.49
N ARG A 40 6.28 18.17 36.99
CA ARG A 40 5.84 19.32 37.81
C ARG A 40 4.93 18.92 38.98
N PRO A 41 4.97 19.63 40.12
CA PRO A 41 4.18 19.31 41.31
C PRO A 41 2.67 19.44 41.07
N GLY A 42 1.88 18.64 41.78
CA GLY A 42 0.49 18.35 41.44
C GLY A 42 -0.41 19.57 41.22
N ARG A 43 -0.36 20.56 42.12
CA ARG A 43 -1.24 21.76 42.03
C ARG A 43 -1.04 22.57 40.75
N ALA A 44 0.18 22.60 40.19
CA ALA A 44 0.49 23.32 38.95
C ALA A 44 -0.06 22.64 37.66
N ARG A 45 -0.72 21.48 37.77
CA ARG A 45 -1.29 20.72 36.64
C ARG A 45 -2.78 20.97 36.42
N LEU A 46 -3.55 21.24 37.48
CA LEU A 46 -5.01 21.38 37.41
C LEU A 46 -5.48 22.37 36.33
N PRO A 47 -4.94 23.60 36.18
CA PRO A 47 -5.41 24.52 35.14
C PRO A 47 -5.18 23.99 33.71
N TRP A 48 -4.08 23.27 33.46
CA TRP A 48 -3.80 22.65 32.16
C TRP A 48 -4.71 21.45 31.87
N LEU A 49 -5.11 20.71 32.90
CA LEU A 49 -6.08 19.62 32.78
C LEU A 49 -7.50 20.15 32.53
N GLY A 50 -7.90 21.21 33.23
CA GLY A 50 -9.18 21.89 33.01
C GLY A 50 -9.28 22.48 31.61
N LEU A 51 -8.29 23.26 31.19
CA LEU A 51 -8.21 23.80 29.83
C LEU A 51 -8.26 22.68 28.78
N GLY A 52 -7.51 21.60 28.98
CA GLY A 52 -7.52 20.45 28.08
C GLY A 52 -8.90 19.82 27.93
N TRP A 53 -9.63 19.59 29.03
CA TRP A 53 -10.97 19.01 28.97
C TRP A 53 -12.03 19.96 28.39
N VAL A 54 -11.98 21.26 28.69
CA VAL A 54 -12.86 22.27 28.06
C VAL A 54 -12.63 22.30 26.55
N CYS A 55 -11.37 22.29 26.10
CA CYS A 55 -11.05 22.25 24.69
C CYS A 55 -11.39 20.90 24.01
N VAL A 56 -11.38 19.76 24.74
CA VAL A 56 -11.94 18.49 24.23
C VAL A 56 -13.45 18.59 24.07
N ALA A 57 -14.18 19.17 25.03
CA ALA A 57 -15.64 19.29 24.95
C ALA A 57 -16.07 20.18 23.76
N ILE A 58 -15.51 21.38 23.64
CA ILE A 58 -15.77 22.30 22.52
C ILE A 58 -15.31 21.68 21.20
N GLY A 59 -14.14 21.03 21.18
CA GLY A 59 -13.61 20.35 20.01
C GLY A 59 -14.51 19.22 19.51
N SER A 60 -15.06 18.42 20.44
CA SER A 60 -15.98 17.32 20.14
C SER A 60 -17.35 17.83 19.68
N ALA A 61 -17.86 18.90 20.29
CA ALA A 61 -19.08 19.56 19.85
C ALA A 61 -18.93 20.07 18.40
N GLY A 62 -17.80 20.68 18.06
CA GLY A 62 -17.44 21.08 16.69
C GLY A 62 -17.03 19.94 15.74
N LEU A 63 -17.23 18.68 16.11
CA LEU A 63 -17.25 17.54 15.17
C LEU A 63 -18.69 17.08 14.86
N VAL A 64 -19.67 17.43 15.70
CA VAL A 64 -21.07 17.01 15.59
C VAL A 64 -21.95 18.14 15.05
N LEU A 65 -21.71 19.38 15.51
CA LEU A 65 -22.39 20.58 15.04
C LEU A 65 -21.68 21.12 13.79
N PRO A 66 -22.33 21.13 12.60
CA PRO A 66 -21.79 21.86 11.46
C PRO A 66 -21.65 23.35 11.81
N LEU A 67 -20.66 24.02 11.21
CA LEU A 67 -20.20 25.41 11.43
C LEU A 67 -19.20 25.65 12.58
N LEU A 68 -19.14 24.83 13.62
CA LEU A 68 -18.16 25.01 14.72
C LEU A 68 -16.80 24.36 14.37
N PRO A 69 -15.66 25.09 14.41
CA PRO A 69 -14.36 24.53 14.03
C PRO A 69 -13.75 23.68 15.16
N GLY A 70 -14.12 22.40 15.26
CA GLY A 70 -13.68 21.52 16.36
C GLY A 70 -12.17 21.23 16.41
N VAL A 71 -11.51 21.06 15.25
CA VAL A 71 -10.10 20.61 15.18
C VAL A 71 -9.11 21.58 15.86
N PRO A 72 -9.17 22.91 15.69
CA PRO A 72 -8.39 23.88 16.48
C PRO A 72 -8.44 23.67 17.99
N PHE A 73 -9.61 23.40 18.57
CA PHE A 73 -9.74 23.19 20.01
C PHE A 73 -9.10 21.86 20.44
N LEU A 74 -9.26 20.78 19.66
CA LEU A 74 -8.56 19.51 19.93
C LEU A 74 -7.02 19.67 19.91
N ILE A 75 -6.49 20.56 19.06
CA ILE A 75 -5.04 20.89 19.01
C ILE A 75 -4.60 21.62 20.29
N VAL A 76 -5.38 22.60 20.76
CA VAL A 76 -5.12 23.29 22.03
C VAL A 76 -5.20 22.32 23.22
N ALA A 77 -6.16 21.39 23.21
CA ALA A 77 -6.26 20.33 24.20
C ALA A 77 -5.02 19.41 24.22
N LEU A 78 -4.53 18.99 23.04
CA LEU A 78 -3.33 18.17 22.92
C LEU A 78 -2.08 18.88 23.49
N TRP A 79 -1.96 20.19 23.25
CA TRP A 79 -0.90 21.01 23.82
C TRP A 79 -1.05 21.19 25.35
N ALA A 80 -2.26 21.48 25.84
CA ALA A 80 -2.54 21.63 27.28
C ALA A 80 -2.26 20.31 28.03
N PHE A 81 -2.69 19.17 27.50
CA PHE A 81 -2.35 17.86 28.06
C PHE A 81 -0.84 17.57 27.99
N SER A 82 -0.08 18.08 27.00
CA SER A 82 1.40 18.00 26.99
C SER A 82 2.08 18.79 28.13
N LYS A 83 1.34 19.63 28.86
CA LYS A 83 1.80 20.35 30.06
C LYS A 83 1.22 19.77 31.36
N GLY A 84 0.05 19.13 31.30
CA GLY A 84 -0.63 18.53 32.45
C GLY A 84 -0.34 17.04 32.69
N SER A 85 -0.39 16.19 31.65
CA SER A 85 -0.34 14.72 31.78
C SER A 85 0.03 14.00 30.47
N ASP A 86 1.17 13.33 30.47
CA ASP A 86 1.66 12.50 29.35
C ASP A 86 0.78 11.26 29.08
N ARG A 87 -0.11 10.89 30.01
CA ARG A 87 -1.13 9.84 29.79
C ARG A 87 -2.28 10.38 28.95
N LEU A 88 -2.77 11.59 29.24
CA LEU A 88 -3.87 12.21 28.48
C LEU A 88 -3.41 12.73 27.12
N HIS A 89 -2.18 13.26 27.02
CA HIS A 89 -1.58 13.64 25.75
C HIS A 89 -1.48 12.43 24.80
N ARG A 90 -0.95 11.29 25.28
CA ARG A 90 -0.90 10.05 24.49
C ARG A 90 -2.29 9.50 24.16
N TRP A 91 -3.21 9.47 25.13
CA TRP A 91 -4.59 9.02 24.89
C TRP A 91 -5.28 9.83 23.78
N LEU A 92 -5.20 11.16 23.83
CA LEU A 92 -5.83 12.03 22.82
C LEU A 92 -5.18 11.85 21.44
N HIS A 93 -3.86 11.64 21.40
CA HIS A 93 -3.10 11.38 20.16
C HIS A 93 -3.35 9.96 19.58
N THR A 94 -3.69 8.96 20.40
CA THR A 94 -4.00 7.60 19.95
C THR A 94 -5.50 7.30 19.89
N HIS A 95 -6.36 8.30 20.13
CA HIS A 95 -7.82 8.14 20.08
C HIS A 95 -8.28 7.88 18.65
N ALA A 96 -9.14 6.88 18.42
CA ALA A 96 -9.53 6.46 17.07
C ALA A 96 -10.12 7.59 16.20
N VAL A 97 -10.86 8.52 16.82
CA VAL A 97 -11.47 9.68 16.14
C VAL A 97 -10.54 10.89 16.08
N TYR A 98 -9.84 11.22 17.19
CA TYR A 98 -9.10 12.48 17.32
C TYR A 98 -7.64 12.36 16.86
N GLY A 99 -7.01 11.20 17.06
CA GLY A 99 -5.64 10.92 16.66
C GLY A 99 -5.37 11.22 15.18
N PRO A 100 -6.16 10.69 14.22
CA PRO A 100 -5.97 10.97 12.79
C PRO A 100 -6.06 12.47 12.42
N LEU A 101 -6.95 13.22 13.08
CA LEU A 101 -7.12 14.67 12.87
C LEU A 101 -5.93 15.47 13.43
N LEU A 102 -5.42 15.05 14.59
CA LEU A 102 -4.28 15.68 15.26
C LEU A 102 -2.95 15.35 14.56
N ASP A 103 -2.79 14.12 14.07
CA ASP A 103 -1.65 13.67 13.27
C ASP A 103 -1.55 14.41 11.93
N ALA A 104 -2.70 14.68 11.27
CA ALA A 104 -2.73 15.45 10.03
C ALA A 104 -2.19 16.87 10.22
N TRP A 105 -2.44 17.49 11.39
CA TRP A 105 -1.93 18.81 11.73
C TRP A 105 -0.47 18.80 12.20
N SER A 106 -0.13 17.91 13.15
CA SER A 106 1.17 17.89 13.83
C SER A 106 2.34 17.59 12.88
N ARG A 107 2.13 16.71 11.90
CA ARG A 107 3.18 16.24 10.97
C ARG A 107 3.50 17.22 9.84
N HIS A 108 2.61 18.17 9.54
CA HIS A 108 2.71 18.96 8.30
C HIS A 108 2.63 20.49 8.46
N ARG A 109 1.93 21.04 9.47
CA ARG A 109 1.66 22.49 9.61
C ARG A 109 1.14 23.19 8.33
N VAL A 110 0.50 22.41 7.45
CA VAL A 110 -0.09 22.79 6.16
C VAL A 110 -1.61 22.81 6.33
N ILE A 111 -2.28 23.82 5.77
CA ILE A 111 -3.75 23.90 5.80
C ILE A 111 -4.27 23.68 4.38
N PRO A 112 -4.92 22.53 4.08
CA PRO A 112 -5.32 22.19 2.71
C PRO A 112 -6.41 23.16 2.20
N ARG A 113 -6.41 23.41 0.88
CA ARG A 113 -7.24 24.45 0.25
C ARG A 113 -8.74 24.38 0.62
N ARG A 114 -9.32 23.17 0.71
CA ARG A 114 -10.72 22.96 1.13
C ARG A 114 -10.97 23.37 2.59
N ALA A 115 -10.03 23.12 3.49
CA ALA A 115 -10.13 23.54 4.89
C ALA A 115 -9.94 25.05 5.05
N LYS A 116 -9.07 25.68 4.25
CA LYS A 116 -8.99 27.15 4.18
C LYS A 116 -10.33 27.75 3.74
N LEU A 117 -10.91 27.24 2.65
CA LEU A 117 -12.20 27.70 2.13
C LEU A 117 -13.34 27.55 3.16
N ALA A 118 -13.43 26.39 3.81
CA ALA A 118 -14.42 26.15 4.88
C ALA A 118 -14.23 27.10 6.08
N ALA A 119 -12.98 27.39 6.48
CA ALA A 119 -12.69 28.34 7.55
C ALA A 119 -13.05 29.79 7.17
N MET A 120 -12.81 30.20 5.93
CA MET A 120 -13.22 31.54 5.46
C MET A 120 -14.73 31.66 5.38
N ALA A 121 -15.42 30.63 4.85
CA ALA A 121 -16.88 30.59 4.78
C ALA A 121 -17.52 30.61 6.17
N GLY A 122 -16.99 29.84 7.12
CA GLY A 122 -17.48 29.81 8.51
C GLY A 122 -17.33 31.15 9.24
N MET A 123 -16.17 31.82 9.11
CA MET A 123 -15.99 33.15 9.71
C MET A 123 -16.82 34.23 9.01
N GLY A 124 -16.93 34.19 7.67
CA GLY A 124 -17.79 35.12 6.92
C GLY A 124 -19.27 34.96 7.28
N PHE A 125 -19.75 33.72 7.42
CA PHE A 125 -21.12 33.43 7.86
C PHE A 125 -21.38 33.87 9.30
N ALA A 126 -20.45 33.61 10.23
CA ALA A 126 -20.57 34.06 11.61
C ALA A 126 -20.57 35.59 11.74
N LEU A 127 -19.77 36.30 10.94
CA LEU A 127 -19.80 37.76 10.90
C LEU A 127 -21.10 38.29 10.27
N ALA A 128 -21.60 37.65 9.21
CA ALA A 128 -22.88 38.02 8.60
C ALA A 128 -24.06 37.86 9.56
N LEU A 129 -24.11 36.78 10.36
CA LEU A 129 -25.11 36.60 11.41
C LEU A 129 -24.99 37.66 12.51
N LEU A 130 -23.77 38.05 12.90
CA LEU A 130 -23.55 39.09 13.91
C LEU A 130 -24.03 40.48 13.42
N VAL A 131 -23.83 40.79 12.14
CA VAL A 131 -24.33 42.02 11.51
C VAL A 131 -25.86 41.99 11.36
N ALA A 132 -26.43 40.86 10.97
CA ALA A 132 -27.87 40.70 10.80
C ALA A 132 -28.67 40.66 12.12
N GLY A 133 -28.00 40.62 13.27
CA GLY A 133 -28.61 40.66 14.61
C GLY A 133 -28.51 42.03 15.30
N ASP A 134 -28.30 43.12 14.54
CA ASP A 134 -28.16 44.50 15.04
C ASP A 134 -27.17 44.67 16.22
N ALA A 135 -26.09 43.89 16.20
CA ALA A 135 -25.06 43.97 17.23
C ALA A 135 -24.34 45.33 17.19
N HIS A 136 -24.11 45.92 18.37
CA HIS A 136 -23.49 47.24 18.50
C HIS A 136 -22.15 47.33 17.73
N LEU A 137 -21.97 48.37 16.92
CA LEU A 137 -20.90 48.49 15.92
C LEU A 137 -19.49 48.20 16.47
N ALA A 138 -19.18 48.63 17.69
CA ALA A 138 -17.89 48.35 18.33
C ALA A 138 -17.61 46.85 18.52
N ILE A 139 -18.65 46.04 18.79
CA ILE A 139 -18.55 44.58 18.93
C ILE A 139 -18.33 43.94 17.55
N VAL A 140 -19.07 44.40 16.53
CA VAL A 140 -18.90 43.94 15.14
C VAL A 140 -17.48 44.18 14.66
N LEU A 141 -16.94 45.39 14.87
CA LEU A 141 -15.57 45.75 14.49
C LEU A 141 -14.51 44.95 15.26
N ALA A 142 -14.71 44.73 16.57
CA ALA A 142 -13.79 43.91 17.37
C ALA A 142 -13.77 42.44 16.91
N VAL A 143 -14.93 41.84 16.65
CA VAL A 143 -15.04 40.46 16.15
C VAL A 143 -14.47 40.34 14.73
N ALA A 144 -14.76 41.31 13.85
CA ALA A 144 -14.19 41.36 12.51
C ALA A 144 -12.66 41.46 12.53
N GLY A 145 -12.08 42.27 13.43
CA GLY A 145 -10.63 42.36 13.61
C GLY A 145 -9.99 41.05 14.07
N ILE A 146 -10.61 40.34 15.02
CA ILE A 146 -10.16 39.02 15.46
C ILE A 146 -10.25 37.99 14.32
N MET A 147 -11.37 37.97 13.59
CA MET A 147 -11.56 37.08 12.44
C MET A 147 -10.56 37.38 11.31
N ALA A 148 -10.24 38.65 11.06
CA ALA A 148 -9.23 39.05 10.08
C ALA A 148 -7.82 38.57 10.49
N ALA A 149 -7.45 38.68 11.77
CA ALA A 149 -6.19 38.14 12.28
C ALA A 149 -6.12 36.60 12.16
N CYS A 150 -7.22 35.90 12.49
CA CYS A 150 -7.34 34.45 12.27
C CYS A 150 -7.27 34.07 10.78
N ALA A 151 -7.90 34.85 9.90
CA ALA A 151 -7.87 34.64 8.45
C ALA A 151 -6.46 34.83 7.88
N ALA A 152 -5.77 35.92 8.23
CA ALA A 152 -4.37 36.16 7.87
C ALA A 152 -3.48 35.00 8.33
N TYR A 153 -3.63 34.54 9.58
CA TYR A 153 -2.90 33.39 10.09
C TYR A 153 -3.18 32.10 9.31
N VAL A 154 -4.45 31.77 9.02
CA VAL A 154 -4.84 30.58 8.24
C VAL A 154 -4.34 30.65 6.80
N LEU A 155 -4.42 31.81 6.16
CA LEU A 155 -3.96 32.02 4.78
C LEU A 155 -2.43 31.93 4.68
N SER A 156 -1.69 32.46 5.67
CA SER A 156 -0.21 32.45 5.72
C SER A 156 0.45 31.06 5.72
N ARG A 157 -0.28 30.00 6.12
CA ARG A 157 0.27 28.64 6.15
C ARG A 157 0.32 28.04 4.74
N PRO A 158 1.39 27.31 4.34
CA PRO A 158 1.44 26.69 3.02
C PRO A 158 0.22 25.80 2.77
N SER A 159 -0.31 25.84 1.54
CA SER A 159 -1.50 25.07 1.14
C SER A 159 -1.17 23.63 0.71
N HIS A 160 0.12 23.33 0.55
CA HIS A 160 0.75 22.05 0.20
C HIS A 160 2.09 21.96 0.94
N PRO A 161 2.61 20.77 1.28
CA PRO A 161 3.98 20.65 1.76
C PRO A 161 4.98 21.05 0.65
N PRO A 162 6.09 21.72 0.96
CA PRO A 162 7.10 22.04 -0.05
C PRO A 162 7.72 20.75 -0.59
N HIS A 163 7.94 20.69 -1.91
CA HIS A 163 8.74 19.62 -2.51
C HIS A 163 10.14 19.65 -1.87
N ARG A 164 10.53 18.55 -1.22
CA ARG A 164 11.94 18.31 -0.90
C ARG A 164 12.66 17.97 -2.20
N THR A 165 13.12 18.99 -2.91
CA THR A 165 14.25 18.82 -3.83
C THR A 165 15.39 18.23 -3.00
N PRO A 166 15.88 17.01 -3.30
CA PRO A 166 17.03 16.48 -2.59
C PRO A 166 18.23 17.42 -2.84
N PRO A 167 19.12 17.62 -1.85
CA PRO A 167 20.28 18.47 -2.04
C PRO A 167 21.09 17.95 -3.23
N ARG A 168 21.42 18.82 -4.19
CA ARG A 168 22.36 18.48 -5.28
C ARG A 168 23.64 17.98 -4.63
N SER A 169 23.95 16.71 -4.82
CA SER A 169 25.10 16.06 -4.19
C SER A 169 26.39 16.73 -4.68
N ALA A 170 26.99 17.56 -3.82
CA ALA A 170 28.38 17.99 -3.98
C ALA A 170 29.26 16.74 -4.09
N GLY A 171 30.25 16.77 -4.98
CA GLY A 171 30.87 15.56 -5.49
C GLY A 171 31.65 14.75 -4.44
N VAL A 172 31.07 13.65 -3.97
CA VAL A 172 31.84 12.50 -3.48
C VAL A 172 32.14 11.63 -4.70
N ALA A 173 33.41 11.45 -5.02
CA ALA A 173 33.84 10.70 -6.20
C ALA A 173 33.51 9.20 -6.07
N ALA A 174 32.38 8.80 -6.65
CA ALA A 174 31.93 7.41 -6.66
C ALA A 174 32.75 6.56 -7.66
N SER A 175 33.81 5.91 -7.18
CA SER A 175 34.63 5.02 -7.99
C SER A 175 33.89 3.72 -8.37
N GLY A 176 33.98 3.36 -9.65
CA GLY A 176 33.89 1.96 -10.09
C GLY A 176 32.53 1.23 -10.01
N ARG A 177 31.39 1.92 -9.88
CA ARG A 177 30.06 1.29 -10.05
C ARG A 177 29.32 1.86 -11.26
N GLY A 178 29.03 1.01 -12.24
CA GLY A 178 28.19 1.36 -13.39
C GLY A 178 26.84 1.92 -12.93
N ARG A 179 26.38 2.98 -13.60
CA ARG A 179 25.27 3.84 -13.15
C ARG A 179 23.92 3.10 -13.19
N ARG A 180 23.60 2.35 -12.13
CA ARG A 180 22.31 1.68 -11.92
C ARG A 180 21.17 2.69 -12.08
N GLY A 181 20.23 2.38 -12.98
CA GLY A 181 19.09 3.25 -13.28
C GLY A 181 17.97 3.14 -12.25
N MET A 182 17.03 4.08 -12.28
CA MET A 182 15.88 4.07 -11.37
C MET A 182 14.85 3.02 -11.81
N HIS A 183 14.43 2.15 -10.90
CA HIS A 183 13.31 1.24 -11.10
C HIS A 183 12.05 1.86 -10.51
N VAL A 184 11.06 2.18 -11.34
CA VAL A 184 9.78 2.74 -10.88
C VAL A 184 8.76 1.61 -10.72
N VAL A 185 8.06 1.58 -9.59
CA VAL A 185 7.06 0.54 -9.28
C VAL A 185 5.72 1.20 -9.03
N MET A 186 4.81 1.09 -10.00
CA MET A 186 3.41 1.47 -9.86
C MET A 186 2.71 0.52 -8.87
N GLY A 187 1.73 1.02 -8.13
CA GLY A 187 0.94 0.19 -7.21
C GLY A 187 1.74 -0.40 -6.05
N ALA A 188 2.90 0.17 -5.69
CA ALA A 188 3.86 -0.36 -4.70
C ALA A 188 3.31 -0.63 -3.28
N THR A 189 2.04 -0.27 -3.00
CA THR A 189 1.36 -0.54 -1.72
C THR A 189 0.40 -1.74 -1.76
N GLY A 190 0.05 -2.23 -2.95
CA GLY A 190 -0.63 -3.51 -3.16
C GLY A 190 0.35 -4.69 -3.16
N ASN A 191 -0.15 -5.92 -3.10
CA ASN A 191 0.64 -7.10 -2.77
C ASN A 191 1.83 -7.32 -3.72
N THR A 192 1.56 -7.46 -5.02
CA THR A 192 2.58 -7.68 -6.06
C THR A 192 3.57 -6.52 -6.15
N GLY A 193 3.10 -5.28 -6.23
CA GLY A 193 3.96 -4.09 -6.29
C GLY A 193 4.85 -3.92 -5.06
N ARG A 194 4.36 -4.26 -3.86
CA ARG A 194 5.14 -4.25 -2.62
C ARG A 194 6.25 -5.29 -2.65
N ALA A 195 5.96 -6.50 -3.13
CA ALA A 195 6.95 -7.53 -3.33
C ALA A 195 8.01 -7.09 -4.37
N THR A 196 7.60 -6.59 -5.54
CA THR A 196 8.51 -6.03 -6.55
C THR A 196 9.45 -4.97 -5.95
N SER A 197 8.91 -4.00 -5.20
CA SER A 197 9.71 -2.96 -4.54
C SER A 197 10.72 -3.55 -3.55
N ARG A 198 10.29 -4.51 -2.72
CA ARG A 198 11.16 -5.14 -1.72
C ARG A 198 12.27 -5.98 -2.35
N THR A 199 11.98 -6.77 -3.38
CA THR A 199 13.00 -7.58 -4.07
C THR A 199 14.04 -6.69 -4.77
N LEU A 200 13.63 -5.56 -5.36
CA LEU A 200 14.55 -4.59 -5.96
C LEU A 200 15.44 -3.91 -4.90
N LEU A 201 14.85 -3.44 -3.79
CA LEU A 201 15.59 -2.84 -2.67
C LEU A 201 16.61 -3.83 -2.06
N ALA A 202 16.19 -5.09 -1.85
CA ALA A 202 17.06 -6.15 -1.34
C ALA A 202 18.22 -6.50 -2.30
N ALA A 203 18.03 -6.29 -3.61
CA ALA A 203 19.08 -6.42 -4.63
C ALA A 203 19.98 -5.15 -4.76
N GLY A 204 19.76 -4.14 -3.92
CA GLY A 204 20.49 -2.87 -3.93
C GLY A 204 20.20 -2.00 -5.17
N GLU A 205 19.07 -2.21 -5.84
CA GLU A 205 18.65 -1.37 -6.97
C GLU A 205 17.97 -0.08 -6.48
N PRO A 206 18.14 1.08 -7.14
CA PRO A 206 17.38 2.28 -6.83
C PRO A 206 15.90 2.09 -7.17
N VAL A 207 15.00 2.33 -6.20
CA VAL A 207 13.54 2.13 -6.37
C VAL A 207 12.77 3.41 -6.08
N ARG A 208 11.83 3.74 -6.99
CA ARG A 208 10.78 4.74 -6.76
C ARG A 208 9.43 4.05 -6.63
N ALA A 209 8.94 3.96 -5.40
CA ALA A 209 7.66 3.36 -5.05
C ALA A 209 6.52 4.36 -5.26
N LEU A 210 5.64 4.09 -6.22
CA LEU A 210 4.53 4.95 -6.62
C LEU A 210 3.20 4.43 -6.05
N GLY A 211 2.40 5.31 -5.46
CA GLY A 211 1.16 4.95 -4.79
C GLY A 211 0.13 6.08 -4.69
N ARG A 212 -0.97 5.82 -3.99
CA ARG A 212 -2.05 6.80 -3.71
C ARG A 212 -2.15 7.25 -2.25
N SER A 213 -1.15 6.93 -1.42
CA SER A 213 -1.11 7.31 -0.01
C SER A 213 0.31 7.28 0.56
N HIS A 214 0.81 8.43 1.03
CA HIS A 214 2.10 8.52 1.71
C HIS A 214 2.17 7.60 2.94
N ALA A 215 1.09 7.50 3.72
CA ALA A 215 1.04 6.65 4.91
C ALA A 215 1.26 5.16 4.57
N ARG A 216 0.71 4.67 3.45
CA ARG A 216 0.93 3.28 3.00
C ARG A 216 2.33 3.06 2.40
N LEU A 217 2.93 4.11 1.82
CA LEU A 217 4.32 4.09 1.31
C LEU A 217 5.39 4.25 2.42
N ALA A 218 5.03 4.71 3.63
CA ALA A 218 5.96 4.94 4.74
C ALA A 218 6.63 3.67 5.33
N SER A 219 6.31 2.48 4.79
CA SER A 219 7.13 1.28 4.96
C SER A 219 8.31 1.32 3.99
N LEU A 220 8.03 1.28 2.68
CA LEU A 220 9.03 1.33 1.62
C LEU A 220 9.98 2.55 1.69
N ALA A 221 9.49 3.70 2.17
CA ALA A 221 10.34 4.88 2.40
C ALA A 221 11.41 4.66 3.49
N ARG A 222 11.12 3.84 4.51
CA ARG A 222 12.09 3.42 5.54
C ARG A 222 12.96 2.26 5.05
N ASP A 223 12.42 1.43 4.17
CA ASP A 223 13.13 0.33 3.50
C ASP A 223 14.08 0.85 2.40
N GLY A 224 14.09 2.17 2.11
CA GLY A 224 15.08 2.85 1.26
C GLY A 224 14.58 3.36 -0.10
N ALA A 225 13.29 3.26 -0.42
CA ALA A 225 12.74 3.73 -1.70
C ALA A 225 12.47 5.25 -1.71
N ASP A 226 12.72 5.88 -2.86
CA ASP A 226 12.04 7.11 -3.25
C ASP A 226 10.53 6.87 -3.25
N THR A 227 9.72 7.86 -2.88
CA THR A 227 8.25 7.73 -2.91
C THR A 227 7.58 8.86 -3.67
N ALA A 228 6.63 8.51 -4.53
CA ALA A 228 5.82 9.44 -5.30
C ALA A 228 4.31 9.13 -5.17
N ILE A 229 3.48 10.13 -5.46
CA ILE A 229 2.02 10.02 -5.48
C ILE A 229 1.49 10.46 -6.84
N ALA A 230 0.58 9.67 -7.42
CA ALA A 230 -0.18 10.02 -8.63
C ALA A 230 -1.58 9.39 -8.56
N ASP A 231 -2.56 9.93 -9.28
CA ASP A 231 -3.73 9.14 -9.66
C ASP A 231 -3.37 8.21 -10.82
N TRP A 232 -4.06 7.09 -10.92
CA TRP A 232 -3.87 6.12 -12.00
C TRP A 232 -4.43 6.60 -13.35
N ALA A 233 -5.29 7.63 -13.37
CA ALA A 233 -5.77 8.28 -14.59
C ALA A 233 -5.10 9.63 -14.90
N ASP A 234 -4.18 10.13 -14.06
CA ASP A 234 -3.44 11.37 -14.34
C ASP A 234 -2.14 11.07 -15.10
N ALA A 235 -2.22 11.11 -16.43
CA ALA A 235 -1.08 10.88 -17.32
C ALA A 235 0.12 11.81 -17.05
N ARG A 236 -0.11 13.04 -16.55
CA ARG A 236 0.96 14.01 -16.28
C ARG A 236 1.66 13.70 -14.96
N ALA A 237 0.90 13.38 -13.91
CA ALA A 237 1.46 12.93 -12.64
C ALA A 237 2.19 11.59 -12.77
N LEU A 238 1.68 10.66 -13.59
CA LEU A 238 2.38 9.42 -13.94
C LEU A 238 3.68 9.70 -14.71
N ALA A 239 3.66 10.55 -15.74
CA ALA A 239 4.87 10.89 -16.50
C ALA A 239 5.98 11.49 -15.61
N ALA A 240 5.62 12.44 -14.74
CA ALA A 240 6.55 13.03 -13.77
C ALA A 240 7.08 11.98 -12.75
N ALA A 241 6.26 11.01 -12.35
CA ALA A 241 6.71 9.91 -11.51
C ALA A 241 7.65 8.93 -12.25
N PHE A 242 7.48 8.78 -13.57
CA PHE A 242 8.27 7.90 -14.44
C PHE A 242 9.58 8.54 -14.92
N GLU A 243 9.79 9.85 -14.70
CA GLU A 243 10.99 10.58 -15.13
C GLU A 243 12.28 9.92 -14.62
N GLY A 244 13.18 9.58 -15.56
CA GLY A 244 14.46 8.92 -15.28
C GLY A 244 14.39 7.41 -15.03
N ALA A 245 13.23 6.77 -15.24
CA ALA A 245 13.08 5.32 -15.13
C ALA A 245 13.95 4.57 -16.16
N ALA A 246 14.75 3.61 -15.70
CA ALA A 246 15.39 2.61 -16.56
C ALA A 246 14.52 1.36 -16.74
N ALA A 247 13.60 1.10 -15.81
CA ALA A 247 12.50 0.15 -15.98
C ALA A 247 11.29 0.59 -15.14
N LEU A 248 10.09 0.35 -15.67
CA LEU A 248 8.81 0.53 -14.97
C LEU A 248 8.15 -0.82 -14.74
N TYR A 249 7.62 -1.06 -13.54
CA TYR A 249 6.57 -2.03 -13.29
C TYR A 249 5.23 -1.31 -13.26
N CYS A 250 4.29 -1.73 -14.12
CA CYS A 250 2.95 -1.14 -14.22
C CYS A 250 1.84 -2.20 -14.12
N MET A 251 0.64 -1.76 -13.78
CA MET A 251 -0.58 -2.56 -13.82
C MET A 251 -1.79 -1.63 -13.91
N VAL A 252 -2.88 -2.05 -14.55
CA VAL A 252 -4.17 -1.39 -14.36
C VAL A 252 -4.78 -1.90 -13.05
N ALA A 253 -5.12 -0.98 -12.14
CA ALA A 253 -5.82 -1.34 -10.92
C ALA A 253 -7.28 -1.73 -11.25
N ILE A 254 -7.64 -2.98 -10.96
CA ILE A 254 -9.03 -3.46 -11.05
C ILE A 254 -9.84 -2.76 -9.95
N GLU A 255 -10.73 -1.84 -10.35
CA GLU A 255 -11.57 -1.04 -9.45
C GLU A 255 -13.06 -1.35 -9.74
N PRO A 256 -13.60 -2.48 -9.25
CA PRO A 256 -14.92 -2.98 -9.65
C PRO A 256 -16.07 -2.18 -9.01
N SER A 257 -15.78 -1.37 -7.99
CA SER A 257 -16.71 -0.38 -7.41
C SER A 257 -16.85 0.90 -8.24
N ALA A 258 -16.17 1.01 -9.39
CA ALA A 258 -16.39 2.11 -10.32
C ALA A 258 -17.81 2.02 -10.96
N PRO A 259 -18.49 3.15 -11.23
CA PRO A 259 -19.81 3.12 -11.88
C PRO A 259 -19.77 2.44 -13.26
N ASP A 260 -18.76 2.78 -14.05
CA ASP A 260 -18.38 2.09 -15.27
C ASP A 260 -16.98 1.50 -15.10
N PHE A 261 -16.91 0.17 -15.01
CA PHE A 261 -15.66 -0.57 -14.91
C PHE A 261 -14.79 -0.43 -16.16
N ASP A 262 -15.36 -0.59 -17.36
CA ASP A 262 -14.60 -0.64 -18.61
C ASP A 262 -14.05 0.73 -18.98
N ALA A 263 -14.82 1.80 -18.79
CA ALA A 263 -14.36 3.18 -18.98
C ALA A 263 -13.29 3.58 -17.94
N ARG A 264 -13.45 3.17 -16.66
CA ARG A 264 -12.42 3.41 -15.63
C ARG A 264 -11.12 2.66 -15.95
N TYR A 265 -11.22 1.40 -16.33
CA TYR A 265 -10.07 0.57 -16.72
C TYR A 265 -9.36 1.17 -17.94
N ASP A 266 -10.12 1.60 -18.96
CA ASP A 266 -9.56 2.17 -20.18
C ASP A 266 -8.88 3.54 -19.93
N ALA A 267 -9.49 4.41 -19.13
CA ALA A 267 -8.89 5.70 -18.76
C ALA A 267 -7.55 5.53 -18.01
N VAL A 268 -7.46 4.55 -17.09
CA VAL A 268 -6.19 4.20 -16.43
C VAL A 268 -5.19 3.61 -17.44
N SER A 269 -5.62 2.70 -18.31
CA SER A 269 -4.77 2.14 -19.35
C SER A 269 -4.24 3.19 -20.33
N ALA A 270 -5.03 4.22 -20.66
CA ALA A 270 -4.64 5.31 -21.53
C ALA A 270 -3.63 6.24 -20.84
N ALA A 271 -3.87 6.58 -19.58
CA ALA A 271 -2.95 7.39 -18.79
C ALA A 271 -1.58 6.72 -18.58
N ILE A 272 -1.55 5.41 -18.31
CA ILE A 272 -0.31 4.62 -18.22
C ILE A 272 0.47 4.66 -19.55
N ALA A 273 -0.18 4.39 -20.68
CA ALA A 273 0.48 4.36 -21.98
C ALA A 273 1.02 5.74 -22.39
N ALA A 274 0.23 6.79 -22.21
CA ALA A 274 0.65 8.18 -22.46
C ALA A 274 1.83 8.60 -21.57
N ALA A 275 1.83 8.19 -20.30
CA ALA A 275 2.92 8.48 -19.37
C ALA A 275 4.22 7.73 -19.69
N ILE A 276 4.14 6.47 -20.13
CA ILE A 276 5.30 5.68 -20.60
C ILE A 276 5.96 6.38 -21.78
N ALA A 277 5.17 6.80 -22.78
CA ALA A 277 5.66 7.53 -23.95
C ALA A 277 6.27 8.89 -23.57
N ALA A 278 5.55 9.69 -22.78
CA ALA A 278 5.99 11.04 -22.40
C ALA A 278 7.26 11.06 -21.53
N ALA A 279 7.48 10.05 -20.69
CA ALA A 279 8.68 9.91 -19.88
C ALA A 279 9.83 9.14 -20.58
N GLY A 280 9.61 8.66 -21.81
CA GLY A 280 10.63 7.93 -22.58
C GLY A 280 11.10 6.62 -21.91
N VAL A 281 10.22 5.92 -21.19
CA VAL A 281 10.61 4.75 -20.39
C VAL A 281 11.06 3.60 -21.32
N PRO A 282 12.32 3.13 -21.24
CA PRO A 282 12.86 2.21 -22.23
C PRO A 282 12.45 0.74 -21.99
N ARG A 283 11.97 0.39 -20.80
CA ARG A 283 11.60 -0.97 -20.40
C ARG A 283 10.37 -0.98 -19.49
N VAL A 284 9.40 -1.83 -19.80
CA VAL A 284 8.13 -1.94 -19.04
C VAL A 284 7.83 -3.41 -18.73
N VAL A 285 7.58 -3.73 -17.46
CA VAL A 285 7.00 -4.99 -17.01
C VAL A 285 5.56 -4.74 -16.59
N ASN A 286 4.62 -5.14 -17.45
CA ASN A 286 3.19 -5.05 -17.22
C ASN A 286 2.71 -6.29 -16.46
N LEU A 287 2.06 -6.09 -15.31
CA LEU A 287 1.28 -7.15 -14.66
C LEU A 287 -0.07 -7.29 -15.38
N SER A 288 -0.14 -8.31 -16.24
CA SER A 288 -1.36 -8.75 -16.90
C SER A 288 -1.94 -9.98 -16.19
N GLY A 289 -2.66 -10.86 -16.89
CA GLY A 289 -3.24 -12.09 -16.36
C GLY A 289 -3.36 -13.19 -17.42
N LEU A 290 -3.84 -14.36 -16.99
CA LEU A 290 -4.22 -15.43 -17.92
C LEU A 290 -5.33 -14.96 -18.86
N GLY A 291 -5.36 -15.49 -20.08
CA GLY A 291 -6.35 -15.13 -21.11
C GLY A 291 -6.15 -13.79 -21.83
N SER A 292 -5.43 -12.81 -21.25
CA SER A 292 -5.21 -11.48 -21.88
C SER A 292 -4.51 -11.52 -23.25
N HIS A 293 -3.95 -12.67 -23.64
CA HIS A 293 -3.25 -12.89 -24.91
C HIS A 293 -4.13 -13.55 -25.99
N LEU A 294 -5.35 -13.96 -25.63
CA LEU A 294 -6.25 -14.66 -26.54
C LEU A 294 -6.88 -13.67 -27.55
N PRO A 295 -7.32 -14.14 -28.73
CA PRO A 295 -7.98 -13.28 -29.70
C PRO A 295 -9.21 -12.57 -29.13
N ALA A 296 -9.48 -11.35 -29.59
CA ALA A 296 -10.64 -10.56 -29.13
C ALA A 296 -11.99 -11.28 -29.29
N ALA A 297 -12.12 -12.15 -30.30
CA ALA A 297 -13.28 -13.01 -30.50
C ALA A 297 -13.55 -13.98 -29.33
N VAL A 298 -12.49 -14.38 -28.60
CA VAL A 298 -12.55 -15.26 -27.44
C VAL A 298 -12.74 -14.45 -26.14
N THR A 299 -11.99 -13.36 -25.97
CA THR A 299 -11.99 -12.60 -24.70
C THR A 299 -13.23 -11.73 -24.50
N ARG A 300 -13.97 -11.36 -25.55
CA ARG A 300 -15.07 -10.37 -25.51
C ARG A 300 -16.20 -10.64 -24.49
N THR A 301 -16.35 -11.86 -23.98
CA THR A 301 -17.30 -12.22 -22.91
C THR A 301 -16.63 -12.42 -21.53
N MET A 302 -15.29 -12.43 -21.48
CA MET A 302 -14.48 -12.71 -20.29
C MET A 302 -14.21 -11.48 -19.41
N GLY A 303 -14.98 -10.40 -19.60
CA GLY A 303 -14.98 -9.22 -18.72
C GLY A 303 -13.61 -8.58 -18.55
N ALA A 304 -13.11 -8.57 -17.31
CA ALA A 304 -11.82 -7.97 -16.95
C ALA A 304 -10.61 -8.53 -17.73
N ILE A 305 -10.75 -9.69 -18.38
CA ILE A 305 -9.71 -10.30 -19.23
C ILE A 305 -9.67 -9.64 -20.61
N ASP A 306 -10.80 -9.21 -21.17
CA ASP A 306 -10.77 -8.37 -22.37
C ASP A 306 -10.18 -7.00 -22.07
N ALA A 307 -10.51 -6.42 -20.91
CA ALA A 307 -9.88 -5.19 -20.44
C ALA A 307 -8.35 -5.35 -20.33
N GLY A 308 -7.88 -6.48 -19.80
CA GLY A 308 -6.46 -6.87 -19.81
C GLY A 308 -5.86 -6.97 -21.22
N ARG A 309 -6.53 -7.65 -22.16
CA ARG A 309 -6.12 -7.74 -23.57
C ARG A 309 -6.07 -6.37 -24.26
N ARG A 310 -7.03 -5.47 -23.98
CA ARG A 310 -7.04 -4.08 -24.46
C ARG A 310 -5.86 -3.29 -23.90
N HIS A 311 -5.47 -3.52 -22.64
CA HIS A 311 -4.27 -2.92 -22.06
C HIS A 311 -2.98 -3.45 -22.71
N GLU A 312 -2.84 -4.76 -22.89
CA GLU A 312 -1.68 -5.35 -23.58
C GLU A 312 -1.52 -4.76 -24.99
N ALA A 313 -2.58 -4.77 -25.80
CA ALA A 313 -2.56 -4.23 -27.15
C ALA A 313 -2.25 -2.72 -27.20
N ARG A 314 -2.74 -1.93 -26.23
CA ARG A 314 -2.40 -0.50 -26.12
C ARG A 314 -0.93 -0.28 -25.75
N LEU A 315 -0.33 -1.14 -24.94
CA LEU A 315 1.09 -1.09 -24.62
C LEU A 315 1.95 -1.55 -25.81
N ASP A 316 1.62 -2.67 -26.47
CA ASP A 316 2.37 -3.18 -27.64
C ASP A 316 2.44 -2.18 -28.82
N GLY A 317 1.51 -1.22 -28.88
CA GLY A 317 1.54 -0.11 -29.84
C GLY A 317 2.55 1.01 -29.53
N LEU A 318 3.28 0.95 -28.41
CA LEU A 318 4.28 1.96 -28.03
C LEU A 318 5.63 1.73 -28.73
N ALA A 319 6.02 2.66 -29.58
CA ALA A 319 7.31 2.62 -30.27
C ALA A 319 8.49 2.80 -29.29
N GLY A 320 9.57 2.04 -29.51
CA GLY A 320 10.83 2.18 -28.76
C GLY A 320 10.87 1.56 -27.35
N VAL A 321 9.79 0.95 -26.87
CA VAL A 321 9.69 0.39 -25.51
C VAL A 321 9.92 -1.13 -25.51
N ASP A 322 10.77 -1.61 -24.59
CA ASP A 322 11.03 -3.03 -24.33
C ASP A 322 10.01 -3.58 -23.32
N ILE A 323 8.89 -4.09 -23.84
CA ILE A 323 7.69 -4.46 -23.06
C ILE A 323 7.67 -5.96 -22.76
N VAL A 324 7.37 -6.30 -21.51
CA VAL A 324 7.10 -7.67 -21.04
C VAL A 324 5.74 -7.72 -20.36
N HIS A 325 4.81 -8.50 -20.91
CA HIS A 325 3.57 -8.86 -20.23
C HIS A 325 3.83 -10.06 -19.33
N LEU A 326 3.90 -9.82 -18.01
CA LEU A 326 3.92 -10.86 -17.00
C LEU A 326 2.48 -11.33 -16.75
N ARG A 327 2.17 -12.55 -17.16
CA ARG A 327 0.86 -13.21 -17.04
C ARG A 327 0.92 -14.28 -15.94
N PRO A 328 0.76 -13.89 -14.66
CA PRO A 328 0.68 -14.83 -13.55
C PRO A 328 -0.58 -15.70 -13.62
N GLY A 329 -0.55 -16.82 -12.89
CA GLY A 329 -1.72 -17.68 -12.67
C GLY A 329 -2.70 -17.14 -11.62
N PHE A 330 -3.46 -18.03 -10.98
CA PHE A 330 -4.45 -17.69 -9.94
C PHE A 330 -3.76 -17.29 -8.62
N PHE A 331 -4.10 -16.13 -8.05
CA PHE A 331 -3.39 -15.65 -6.85
C PHE A 331 -3.87 -16.42 -5.62
N MET A 332 -2.95 -17.05 -4.88
CA MET A 332 -3.25 -17.69 -3.60
C MET A 332 -3.88 -16.69 -2.59
N GLN A 333 -3.42 -15.43 -2.66
CA GLN A 333 -3.95 -14.31 -1.89
C GLN A 333 -5.44 -14.00 -2.13
N ASN A 334 -6.09 -14.59 -3.15
CA ASN A 334 -7.54 -14.49 -3.31
C ASN A 334 -8.30 -15.06 -2.11
N TYR A 335 -7.85 -16.20 -1.55
CA TYR A 335 -8.48 -16.84 -0.40
C TYR A 335 -8.51 -15.95 0.86
N LEU A 336 -7.62 -14.95 0.96
CA LEU A 336 -7.62 -13.99 2.07
C LEU A 336 -8.88 -13.11 2.08
N ARG A 337 -9.59 -12.97 0.95
CA ARG A 337 -10.87 -12.28 0.87
C ARG A 337 -12.02 -13.05 1.49
N ASP A 338 -11.90 -14.38 1.55
CA ASP A 338 -12.97 -15.29 1.95
C ASP A 338 -12.93 -15.58 3.45
N ILE A 339 -11.91 -15.05 4.16
CA ILE A 339 -11.74 -15.16 5.62
C ILE A 339 -12.99 -14.71 6.42
N PRO A 340 -13.69 -13.60 6.09
CA PRO A 340 -14.93 -13.24 6.78
C PRO A 340 -16.04 -14.28 6.60
N SER A 341 -16.17 -14.86 5.41
CA SER A 341 -17.14 -15.93 5.13
C SER A 341 -16.77 -17.20 5.90
N LEU A 342 -15.50 -17.60 5.89
CA LEU A 342 -14.98 -18.72 6.68
C LEU A 342 -15.27 -18.55 8.19
N LEU A 343 -15.09 -17.35 8.74
CA LEU A 343 -15.41 -17.05 10.14
C LEU A 343 -16.92 -17.09 10.44
N ALA A 344 -17.78 -16.89 9.44
CA ALA A 344 -19.23 -16.89 9.58
C ALA A 344 -19.89 -18.26 9.31
N THR A 345 -19.33 -19.08 8.40
CA THR A 345 -19.96 -20.32 7.92
C THR A 345 -19.09 -21.58 8.05
N GLY A 346 -17.81 -21.46 8.40
CA GLY A 346 -16.87 -22.59 8.48
C GLY A 346 -16.33 -23.09 7.14
N THR A 347 -16.64 -22.41 6.04
CA THR A 347 -16.38 -22.87 4.65
C THR A 347 -15.73 -21.77 3.80
N LEU A 348 -14.97 -22.17 2.78
CA LEU A 348 -14.50 -21.28 1.72
C LEU A 348 -15.49 -21.33 0.55
N HIS A 349 -15.94 -20.17 0.07
CA HIS A 349 -16.92 -20.08 -1.04
C HIS A 349 -16.29 -19.46 -2.28
N GLY A 350 -16.79 -19.82 -3.47
CA GLY A 350 -16.48 -19.09 -4.68
C GLY A 350 -17.07 -19.69 -5.94
N ALA A 351 -17.07 -18.93 -7.03
CA ALA A 351 -17.75 -19.33 -8.26
C ALA A 351 -17.01 -20.41 -9.10
N LEU A 352 -15.71 -20.61 -8.84
CA LEU A 352 -14.87 -21.47 -9.68
C LEU A 352 -15.13 -22.96 -9.42
N ARG A 353 -14.98 -23.75 -10.48
CA ARG A 353 -15.11 -25.22 -10.42
C ARG A 353 -14.17 -25.85 -9.40
N ALA A 354 -14.75 -26.44 -8.35
CA ALA A 354 -14.03 -27.05 -7.23
C ALA A 354 -13.12 -28.23 -7.61
N ASP A 355 -13.33 -28.80 -8.80
CA ASP A 355 -12.63 -29.94 -9.38
C ASP A 355 -11.62 -29.57 -10.50
N ARG A 356 -11.54 -28.31 -10.92
CA ARG A 356 -10.63 -27.87 -11.99
C ARG A 356 -9.28 -27.42 -11.42
N PRO A 357 -8.15 -27.97 -11.88
CA PRO A 357 -6.83 -27.48 -11.50
C PRO A 357 -6.61 -26.03 -11.96
N LEU A 358 -6.01 -25.23 -11.10
CA LEU A 358 -5.60 -23.85 -11.34
C LEU A 358 -4.09 -23.74 -11.11
N ALA A 359 -3.38 -23.01 -11.97
CA ALA A 359 -1.99 -22.66 -11.75
C ALA A 359 -1.89 -21.60 -10.63
N MET A 360 -1.92 -22.03 -9.38
CA MET A 360 -1.90 -21.13 -8.23
C MET A 360 -0.50 -20.54 -8.02
N VAL A 361 -0.41 -19.28 -7.60
CA VAL A 361 0.86 -18.56 -7.40
C VAL A 361 0.76 -17.54 -6.26
N SER A 362 1.84 -17.31 -5.51
CA SER A 362 1.90 -16.26 -4.49
C SER A 362 2.22 -14.89 -5.10
N THR A 363 1.61 -13.81 -4.60
CA THR A 363 1.94 -12.44 -5.03
C THR A 363 3.38 -12.02 -4.73
N ASP A 364 4.05 -12.68 -3.79
CA ASP A 364 5.47 -12.43 -3.51
C ASP A 364 6.37 -13.00 -4.60
N ASP A 365 6.06 -14.22 -5.09
CA ASP A 365 6.70 -14.84 -6.26
C ASP A 365 6.49 -14.00 -7.53
N ILE A 366 5.28 -13.47 -7.74
CA ILE A 366 4.97 -12.56 -8.85
C ILE A 366 5.86 -11.31 -8.77
N GLY A 367 5.99 -10.71 -7.58
CA GLY A 367 6.83 -9.52 -7.38
C GLY A 367 8.32 -9.81 -7.57
N ALA A 368 8.79 -10.98 -7.13
CA ALA A 368 10.16 -11.42 -7.38
C ALA A 368 10.44 -11.62 -8.88
N ARG A 369 9.51 -12.27 -9.60
CA ARG A 369 9.61 -12.45 -11.06
C ARG A 369 9.54 -11.12 -11.82
N ALA A 370 8.70 -10.20 -11.37
CA ALA A 370 8.65 -8.83 -11.92
C ALA A 370 9.97 -8.07 -11.69
N ALA A 371 10.54 -8.14 -10.49
CA ALA A 371 11.82 -7.51 -10.17
C ALA A 371 12.98 -8.10 -11.01
N GLU A 372 12.99 -9.41 -11.25
CA GLU A 372 13.96 -10.04 -12.17
C GLU A 372 13.80 -9.52 -13.60
N LEU A 373 12.56 -9.50 -14.13
CA LEU A 373 12.24 -9.02 -15.48
C LEU A 373 12.48 -7.51 -15.65
N MET A 374 12.49 -6.71 -14.58
CA MET A 374 12.92 -5.31 -14.63
C MET A 374 14.45 -5.17 -14.72
N ARG A 375 15.20 -6.10 -14.12
CA ARG A 375 16.68 -6.06 -14.04
C ARG A 375 17.37 -6.73 -15.22
N ARG A 376 16.72 -7.68 -15.89
CA ARG A 376 17.26 -8.42 -17.05
C ARG A 376 16.29 -8.38 -18.22
N ARG A 377 16.83 -8.33 -19.45
CA ARG A 377 16.06 -8.59 -20.67
C ARG A 377 15.53 -10.03 -20.66
N GLY A 378 14.35 -10.21 -21.26
CA GLY A 378 13.59 -11.45 -21.26
C GLY A 378 12.54 -11.44 -22.38
N PRO A 379 11.68 -12.48 -22.47
CA PRO A 379 10.66 -12.58 -23.52
C PRO A 379 9.55 -11.52 -23.35
N ARG A 380 8.92 -11.09 -24.46
CA ARG A 380 7.74 -10.20 -24.44
C ARG A 380 6.56 -10.76 -23.63
N ALA A 381 6.48 -12.08 -23.47
CA ALA A 381 5.50 -12.75 -22.63
C ALA A 381 6.21 -13.62 -21.60
N ALA A 382 5.92 -13.38 -20.32
CA ALA A 382 6.43 -14.15 -19.19
C ALA A 382 5.28 -14.68 -18.33
N ALA A 383 5.55 -15.72 -17.55
CA ALA A 383 4.59 -16.30 -16.61
C ALA A 383 5.19 -16.37 -15.20
N ALA A 384 4.30 -16.45 -14.21
CA ALA A 384 4.61 -16.78 -12.83
C ALA A 384 3.55 -17.78 -12.34
N LEU A 385 3.97 -19.03 -12.16
CA LEU A 385 3.14 -20.20 -11.85
C LEU A 385 3.76 -20.88 -10.63
N GLY A 386 3.00 -21.10 -9.55
CA GLY A 386 3.50 -21.85 -8.40
C GLY A 386 3.81 -23.32 -8.75
N PRO A 387 4.41 -24.07 -7.82
CA PRO A 387 5.14 -25.31 -8.14
C PRO A 387 4.27 -26.45 -8.68
N ALA A 388 2.95 -26.42 -8.44
CA ALA A 388 1.98 -27.37 -8.96
C ALA A 388 0.66 -26.68 -9.35
N ASP A 389 -0.15 -27.34 -10.17
CA ASP A 389 -1.54 -26.96 -10.42
C ASP A 389 -2.44 -27.63 -9.39
N LEU A 390 -3.38 -26.87 -8.81
CA LEU A 390 -4.18 -27.31 -7.67
C LEU A 390 -5.66 -27.01 -7.92
N THR A 391 -6.54 -27.93 -7.56
CA THR A 391 -7.98 -27.65 -7.50
C THR A 391 -8.31 -26.76 -6.29
N PRO A 392 -9.39 -25.96 -6.33
CA PRO A 392 -9.86 -25.22 -5.16
C PRO A 392 -10.12 -26.13 -3.94
N ARG A 393 -10.54 -27.38 -4.16
CA ARG A 393 -10.69 -28.40 -3.11
C ARG A 393 -9.36 -28.76 -2.42
N GLN A 394 -8.31 -29.04 -3.18
CA GLN A 394 -6.98 -29.33 -2.64
C GLN A 394 -6.38 -28.12 -1.90
N ALA A 395 -6.62 -26.90 -2.41
CA ALA A 395 -6.21 -25.68 -1.75
C ALA A 395 -6.93 -25.50 -0.41
N ALA A 396 -8.26 -25.65 -0.36
CA ALA A 396 -9.02 -25.57 0.88
C ALA A 396 -8.57 -26.59 1.93
N GLN A 397 -8.25 -27.83 1.53
CA GLN A 397 -7.66 -28.83 2.42
C GLN A 397 -6.29 -28.40 2.98
N ALA A 398 -5.43 -27.77 2.16
CA ALA A 398 -4.12 -27.28 2.61
C ALA A 398 -4.24 -26.09 3.59
N LEU A 399 -5.13 -25.13 3.29
CA LEU A 399 -5.46 -24.03 4.19
C LEU A 399 -6.08 -24.56 5.51
N GLY A 400 -6.97 -25.54 5.40
CA GLY A 400 -7.62 -26.23 6.51
C GLY A 400 -6.64 -26.87 7.49
N ARG A 401 -5.68 -27.64 6.99
CA ARG A 401 -4.58 -28.21 7.81
C ARG A 401 -3.85 -27.14 8.62
N ALA A 402 -3.52 -26.00 8.01
CA ALA A 402 -2.78 -24.92 8.67
C ALA A 402 -3.57 -24.14 9.73
N ILE A 403 -4.90 -24.27 9.75
CA ILE A 403 -5.78 -23.63 10.75
C ILE A 403 -6.39 -24.62 11.76
N GLY A 404 -6.05 -25.91 11.67
CA GLY A 404 -6.60 -26.96 12.53
C GLY A 404 -7.97 -27.51 12.12
N ALA A 405 -8.44 -27.19 10.91
CA ALA A 405 -9.70 -27.65 10.34
C ALA A 405 -9.45 -28.43 9.02
N PRO A 406 -8.93 -29.68 9.08
CA PRO A 406 -8.53 -30.44 7.88
C PRO A 406 -9.69 -30.67 6.89
N GLU A 407 -10.92 -30.76 7.40
CA GLU A 407 -12.16 -30.93 6.61
C GLU A 407 -12.69 -29.62 6.00
N LEU A 408 -11.87 -28.56 5.92
CA LEU A 408 -12.27 -27.28 5.34
C LEU A 408 -12.73 -27.42 3.88
N ALA A 409 -14.04 -27.34 3.67
CA ALA A 409 -14.64 -27.49 2.35
C ALA A 409 -14.55 -26.19 1.53
N TYR A 410 -14.24 -26.36 0.24
CA TYR A 410 -14.55 -25.37 -0.79
C TYR A 410 -15.95 -25.65 -1.34
N VAL A 411 -16.90 -24.75 -1.11
CA VAL A 411 -18.24 -24.81 -1.68
C VAL A 411 -18.26 -23.95 -2.95
N GLN A 412 -18.47 -24.60 -4.10
CA GLN A 412 -18.72 -23.87 -5.33
C GLN A 412 -20.13 -23.26 -5.29
N ILE A 413 -20.22 -21.95 -5.48
CA ILE A 413 -21.49 -21.23 -5.65
C ILE A 413 -21.75 -20.92 -7.13
N PRO A 414 -23.01 -20.75 -7.57
CA PRO A 414 -23.31 -20.29 -8.93
C PRO A 414 -22.70 -18.90 -9.21
N VAL A 415 -22.31 -18.62 -10.45
CA VAL A 415 -21.76 -17.30 -10.85
C VAL A 415 -22.75 -16.17 -10.56
N ALA A 416 -24.06 -16.42 -10.69
CA ALA A 416 -25.10 -15.47 -10.31
C ALA A 416 -25.14 -15.16 -8.80
N ALA A 417 -24.85 -16.13 -7.93
CA ALA A 417 -24.75 -15.91 -6.49
C ALA A 417 -23.50 -15.08 -6.15
N PHE A 418 -22.36 -15.38 -6.78
CA PHE A 418 -21.14 -14.57 -6.65
C PHE A 418 -21.33 -13.12 -7.13
N VAL A 419 -22.10 -12.89 -8.20
CA VAL A 419 -22.50 -11.54 -8.64
C VAL A 419 -23.37 -10.84 -7.59
N ALA A 420 -24.30 -11.55 -6.95
CA ALA A 420 -25.13 -11.01 -5.87
C ALA A 420 -24.31 -10.66 -4.62
N GLU A 421 -23.36 -11.51 -4.20
CA GLU A 421 -22.41 -11.25 -3.12
C GLU A 421 -21.52 -10.02 -3.41
N LEU A 422 -20.96 -9.93 -4.62
CA LEU A 422 -20.19 -8.74 -5.03
C LEU A 422 -21.04 -7.47 -4.93
N ARG A 423 -22.27 -7.51 -5.45
CA ARG A 423 -23.17 -6.35 -5.41
C ARG A 423 -23.61 -5.97 -3.99
N SER A 424 -23.81 -6.94 -3.08
CA SER A 424 -24.08 -6.65 -1.67
C SER A 424 -22.87 -6.03 -0.96
N ALA A 425 -21.65 -6.38 -1.38
CA ALA A 425 -20.40 -5.77 -0.94
C ALA A 425 -20.09 -4.40 -1.61
N GLY A 426 -21.05 -3.78 -2.32
CA GLY A 426 -20.89 -2.45 -2.91
C GLY A 426 -20.11 -2.43 -4.24
N VAL A 427 -20.04 -3.54 -4.97
CA VAL A 427 -19.54 -3.59 -6.35
C VAL A 427 -20.63 -3.16 -7.32
N GLY A 428 -20.28 -2.32 -8.30
CA GLY A 428 -21.22 -1.87 -9.33
C GLY A 428 -21.60 -3.00 -10.30
N GLU A 429 -22.76 -2.92 -10.95
CA GLU A 429 -23.23 -3.92 -11.92
C GLU A 429 -22.20 -4.18 -13.04
N SER A 430 -21.55 -3.12 -13.55
CA SER A 430 -20.49 -3.22 -14.55
C SER A 430 -19.28 -4.03 -14.04
N GLY A 431 -18.77 -3.69 -12.85
CA GLY A 431 -17.66 -4.40 -12.22
C GLY A 431 -17.98 -5.84 -11.78
N ALA A 432 -19.21 -6.09 -11.32
CA ALA A 432 -19.66 -7.43 -10.95
C ALA A 432 -19.72 -8.35 -12.19
N ARG A 433 -20.24 -7.85 -13.31
CA ARG A 433 -20.25 -8.53 -14.61
C ARG A 433 -18.83 -8.74 -15.15
N ALA A 434 -17.95 -7.75 -15.01
CA ALA A 434 -16.56 -7.86 -15.44
C ALA A 434 -15.78 -8.93 -14.64
N LEU A 435 -16.10 -9.13 -13.36
CA LEU A 435 -15.56 -10.22 -12.54
C LEU A 435 -16.22 -11.57 -12.84
N ALA A 436 -17.53 -11.61 -13.12
CA ALA A 436 -18.21 -12.83 -13.56
C ALA A 436 -17.63 -13.41 -14.85
N GLY A 437 -17.28 -12.56 -15.82
CA GLY A 437 -16.59 -12.98 -17.05
C GLY A 437 -15.25 -13.69 -16.82
N VAL A 438 -14.54 -13.38 -15.72
CA VAL A 438 -13.32 -14.11 -15.32
C VAL A 438 -13.67 -15.56 -14.96
N CYS A 439 -14.76 -15.78 -14.21
CA CYS A 439 -15.24 -17.10 -13.83
C CYS A 439 -15.68 -17.91 -15.05
N GLU A 440 -16.44 -17.31 -15.97
CA GLU A 440 -16.86 -18.01 -17.19
C GLU A 440 -15.70 -18.32 -18.14
N GLY A 441 -14.64 -17.49 -18.17
CA GLY A 441 -13.40 -17.83 -18.86
C GLY A 441 -12.73 -19.09 -18.30
N TYR A 442 -12.72 -19.26 -16.97
CA TYR A 442 -12.23 -20.50 -16.32
C TYR A 442 -13.15 -21.70 -16.60
N HIS A 443 -14.48 -21.50 -16.64
CA HIS A 443 -15.44 -22.56 -16.95
C HIS A 443 -15.33 -23.05 -18.39
N ALA A 444 -15.17 -22.14 -19.35
CA ALA A 444 -14.86 -22.43 -20.75
C ALA A 444 -13.50 -23.11 -20.95
N GLY A 445 -12.63 -23.14 -19.93
CA GLY A 445 -11.31 -23.77 -19.98
C GLY A 445 -10.24 -22.99 -20.75
N GLY A 446 -10.56 -21.80 -21.29
CA GLY A 446 -9.61 -20.99 -22.07
C GLY A 446 -8.50 -20.33 -21.24
N LEU A 447 -8.67 -20.22 -19.92
CA LEU A 447 -7.72 -19.56 -19.02
C LEU A 447 -6.59 -20.48 -18.54
N VAL A 448 -5.86 -21.03 -19.49
CA VAL A 448 -4.63 -21.80 -19.25
C VAL A 448 -3.38 -20.92 -19.36
N PRO A 449 -2.26 -21.29 -18.71
CA PRO A 449 -0.96 -20.66 -18.93
C PRO A 449 -0.51 -20.75 -20.40
N ALA A 450 -0.11 -19.60 -20.97
CA ALA A 450 0.42 -19.52 -22.35
C ALA A 450 1.81 -20.18 -22.53
N ARG A 451 2.41 -20.65 -21.43
CA ARG A 451 3.61 -21.49 -21.38
C ARG A 451 3.38 -22.60 -20.36
N ALA A 452 3.86 -23.80 -20.65
CA ALA A 452 3.98 -24.86 -19.65
C ALA A 452 4.93 -24.44 -18.52
N ARG A 453 4.74 -25.04 -17.34
CA ARG A 453 5.60 -24.84 -16.17
C ARG A 453 7.01 -25.36 -16.47
N ASP A 454 7.97 -24.45 -16.51
CA ASP A 454 9.40 -24.68 -16.78
C ASP A 454 10.27 -23.89 -15.77
N ALA A 455 11.59 -24.05 -15.83
CA ALA A 455 12.53 -23.33 -14.97
C ALA A 455 12.54 -21.78 -15.16
N THR A 456 11.73 -21.24 -16.08
CA THR A 456 11.57 -19.80 -16.35
C THR A 456 10.17 -19.26 -15.99
N SER A 457 9.29 -20.11 -15.48
CA SER A 457 7.87 -19.79 -15.20
C SER A 457 7.37 -20.39 -13.90
N ALA A 458 7.98 -21.50 -13.44
CA ALA A 458 7.79 -22.04 -12.10
C ALA A 458 8.31 -21.08 -11.02
N THR A 459 7.61 -21.00 -9.91
CA THR A 459 7.97 -20.20 -8.74
C THR A 459 7.91 -21.06 -7.46
N PRO A 460 8.65 -20.72 -6.39
CA PRO A 460 8.91 -21.64 -5.29
C PRO A 460 7.78 -21.80 -4.27
N THR A 461 6.88 -20.81 -4.12
CA THR A 461 5.93 -20.80 -3.01
C THR A 461 4.79 -21.80 -3.23
N GLY A 462 4.80 -22.89 -2.47
CA GLY A 462 3.71 -23.89 -2.43
C GLY A 462 2.50 -23.42 -1.63
N ILE A 463 1.37 -24.13 -1.77
CA ILE A 463 0.14 -23.80 -1.04
C ILE A 463 0.28 -23.98 0.47
N ASP A 464 1.00 -25.00 0.93
CA ASP A 464 1.25 -25.25 2.37
C ASP A 464 2.21 -24.22 3.00
N ASP A 465 3.03 -23.52 2.20
CA ASP A 465 3.78 -22.35 2.66
C ASP A 465 2.87 -21.12 2.78
N PHE A 466 2.08 -20.84 1.74
CA PHE A 466 1.08 -19.76 1.77
C PHE A 466 0.04 -19.95 2.89
N ALA A 467 -0.31 -21.21 3.23
CA ALA A 467 -1.24 -21.55 4.28
C ALA A 467 -0.83 -21.00 5.67
N LYS A 468 0.48 -20.77 5.89
CA LYS A 468 1.03 -20.12 7.09
C LYS A 468 0.55 -18.66 7.16
N THR A 469 0.71 -17.92 6.06
CA THR A 469 0.23 -16.53 5.91
C THR A 469 -1.30 -16.44 5.97
N PHE A 470 -2.03 -17.43 5.42
CA PHE A 470 -3.48 -17.52 5.56
C PHE A 470 -3.90 -17.70 7.02
N ALA A 471 -3.25 -18.60 7.76
CA ALA A 471 -3.53 -18.83 9.18
C ALA A 471 -3.20 -17.62 10.06
N GLU A 472 -2.15 -16.85 9.72
CA GLU A 472 -1.87 -15.54 10.33
C GLU A 472 -3.00 -14.54 10.05
N ALA A 473 -3.37 -14.35 8.78
CA ALA A 473 -4.44 -13.43 8.40
C ALA A 473 -5.81 -13.79 9.03
N LEU A 474 -6.12 -15.08 9.18
CA LEU A 474 -7.32 -15.56 9.87
C LEU A 474 -7.29 -15.20 11.36
N ARG A 475 -6.18 -15.47 12.05
CA ARG A 475 -5.99 -15.08 13.46
C ARG A 475 -6.09 -13.56 13.63
N ASP A 476 -5.62 -12.77 12.67
CA ASP A 476 -5.66 -11.32 12.71
C ASP A 476 -7.09 -10.78 12.53
N HIS A 477 -7.88 -11.33 11.61
CA HIS A 477 -9.31 -11.01 11.50
C HIS A 477 -10.07 -11.40 12.78
N ALA A 478 -9.85 -12.60 13.31
CA ALA A 478 -10.52 -13.06 14.53
C ALA A 478 -10.24 -12.16 15.76
N ARG A 479 -9.01 -11.63 15.90
CA ARG A 479 -8.69 -10.66 16.98
C ARG A 479 -9.32 -9.29 16.77
N ASN A 480 -9.53 -8.87 15.52
CA ASN A 480 -10.10 -7.57 15.18
C ASN A 480 -11.63 -7.54 15.14
N ALA A 481 -12.29 -8.69 14.97
CA ALA A 481 -13.75 -8.82 14.95
C ALA A 481 -14.43 -8.61 16.32
N GLY A 482 -13.66 -8.68 17.41
CA GLY A 482 -14.18 -8.68 18.78
C GLY A 482 -14.69 -10.07 19.21
N PRO A 483 -15.15 -10.22 20.46
CA PRO A 483 -15.81 -11.45 20.88
C PRO A 483 -17.13 -11.63 20.10
N PRO A 484 -17.51 -12.87 19.73
CA PRO A 484 -18.79 -13.10 19.07
C PRO A 484 -19.94 -12.63 19.98
N ALA A 485 -20.97 -12.05 19.37
CA ALA A 485 -22.20 -11.74 20.09
C ALA A 485 -22.73 -13.02 20.75
N LYS A 486 -23.13 -12.94 22.03
CA LYS A 486 -23.76 -14.08 22.70
C LYS A 486 -25.01 -14.48 21.90
N PRO A 487 -25.27 -15.78 21.70
CA PRO A 487 -26.52 -16.20 21.11
C PRO A 487 -27.70 -15.66 21.95
N PRO A 488 -28.86 -15.38 21.32
CA PRO A 488 -30.08 -15.06 22.07
C PRO A 488 -30.37 -16.19 23.06
N ARG A 489 -30.86 -15.81 24.23
CA ARG A 489 -31.29 -16.71 25.31
C ARG A 489 -32.73 -17.15 25.12
#